data_AF-A0A0C3HRY0-F1
#
_entry.id   AF-A0A0C3HRY0-F1
#
_cell.length_a   1.000
_cell.length_b   1.000
_cell.length_c   1.000
_cell.angle_alpha   90.00
_cell.angle_beta   90.00
_cell.angle_gamma   90.00
#
_symmetry.space_group_name_H-M   'P 1'
#
loop_
_entity.id
_entity.type
_entity.pdbx_description
1 polymer ?
#
loop_
_entity_poly.entity_id
_entity_poly.type
_entity_poly.pdbx_seq_one_letter_code
_entity_poly.pdbx_strand_id
1 'polypeptide(L)'
;MDPSRIVVFSGGSAANNLVDIFGKVAHDKDCSLSYIIPISDNGGSSSELIRVFGGPGIGDVRSRLVRLIPEDPTGKDPERSAIKMLFNHRLSSDPSEARVEWLDIVEARHDLWTHISSSKRELIRSFLNTINLEIVKRARPSSVFNFQSASVGNLFLTGARLFTGSFESSIYLLGSITHIPPNVKVIPAINSNFSHHISAGLENGTVITGQNSISHPSPPSGPSPTPPEDETHASGPVREDIAESPRTQDRRIHQELSLHDAVEDANLPGSLPTLRKQYINFAKTHAADLPSRISRIWYINPYGQEIRPAANPAALQTLYSAGSIIYSIGSLYTSIIPCLILRDVGSTIAGRSVPKILLLNGSTDRETRAVGIEFGALDFVRAIADACDSSRGKKGKCSDYVTHVIHLHGEGTPQVEKEDLAELGVECVRIYGRKVEDADGGGMLYDGMALAQALQAILGRRDGRGDKVRRNTLEALVYTSPKKI
;
A
#
# COMPACT_ATOMS: atom_id res chain seq x y z
N MET A 1 24.50 -13.13 17.02
CA MET A 1 23.04 -13.16 16.82
C MET A 1 22.72 -12.02 15.88
N ASP A 2 22.01 -12.26 14.80
CA ASP A 2 21.49 -11.15 13.98
C ASP A 2 20.62 -10.24 14.87
N PRO A 3 20.75 -8.91 14.76
CA PRO A 3 19.90 -8.00 15.50
C PRO A 3 18.43 -8.29 15.22
N SER A 4 17.60 -8.20 16.26
CA SER A 4 16.14 -8.36 16.15
C SER A 4 15.58 -7.44 15.05
N ARG A 5 14.46 -7.82 14.44
CA ARG A 5 13.87 -7.06 13.32
C ARG A 5 12.39 -6.80 13.54
N ILE A 6 11.98 -5.55 13.37
CA ILE A 6 10.58 -5.15 13.26
C ILE A 6 10.19 -5.23 11.79
N VAL A 7 9.19 -6.04 11.48
CA VAL A 7 8.62 -6.16 10.13
C VAL A 7 7.28 -5.46 10.09
N VAL A 8 7.10 -4.55 9.14
CA VAL A 8 5.87 -3.78 8.97
C VAL A 8 5.27 -4.09 7.60
N PHE A 9 4.10 -4.71 7.58
CA PHE A 9 3.25 -4.70 6.39
C PHE A 9 2.63 -3.31 6.27
N SER A 10 2.88 -2.64 5.16
CA SER A 10 2.47 -1.26 4.94
C SER A 10 1.97 -1.07 3.52
N GLY A 11 1.04 -0.13 3.34
CA GLY A 11 0.64 0.39 2.04
C GLY A 11 1.17 1.81 1.80
N GLY A 12 0.37 2.57 1.05
CA GLY A 12 0.62 3.96 0.66
C GLY A 12 0.55 4.99 1.78
N SER A 13 -0.07 6.14 1.48
CA SER A 13 0.14 7.38 2.24
C SER A 13 -0.31 7.36 3.71
N ALA A 14 -1.28 6.54 4.09
CA ALA A 14 -1.82 6.52 5.46
C ALA A 14 -0.73 6.22 6.50
N ALA A 15 0.15 5.27 6.20
CA ALA A 15 1.24 4.88 7.09
C ALA A 15 2.42 5.86 7.08
N ASN A 16 2.41 6.94 6.29
CA ASN A 16 3.52 7.90 6.22
C ASN A 16 3.72 8.66 7.54
N ASN A 17 2.63 8.92 8.28
CA ASN A 17 2.68 9.59 9.58
C ASN A 17 3.24 8.70 10.70
N LEU A 18 3.37 7.39 10.44
CA LEU A 18 3.88 6.42 11.42
C LEU A 18 5.35 6.02 11.19
N VAL A 19 5.96 6.45 10.08
CA VAL A 19 7.33 6.04 9.69
C VAL A 19 8.33 6.41 10.77
N ASP A 20 8.28 7.65 11.25
CA ASP A 20 9.23 8.16 12.25
C ASP A 20 9.04 7.47 13.60
N ILE A 21 7.80 7.07 13.91
CA ILE A 21 7.47 6.32 15.13
C ILE A 21 8.12 4.94 15.05
N PHE A 22 7.94 4.22 13.95
CA PHE A 22 8.57 2.91 13.76
C PHE A 22 10.10 3.02 13.75
N GLY A 23 10.66 4.05 13.12
CA GLY A 23 12.09 4.34 13.13
C GLY A 23 12.63 4.57 14.54
N LYS A 24 11.93 5.39 15.34
CA LYS A 24 12.28 5.64 16.75
C LYS A 24 12.21 4.37 17.59
N VAL A 25 11.13 3.58 17.46
CA VAL A 25 11.00 2.31 18.20
C VAL A 25 12.09 1.32 17.81
N ALA A 26 12.45 1.25 16.53
CA ALA A 26 13.54 0.40 16.05
C ALA A 26 14.90 0.84 16.58
N HIS A 27 15.18 2.15 16.57
CA HIS A 27 16.38 2.75 17.14
C HIS A 27 16.50 2.47 18.64
N ASP A 28 15.43 2.74 19.42
CA ASP A 28 15.42 2.53 20.87
C ASP A 28 15.59 1.04 21.26
N LYS A 29 15.26 0.12 20.35
CA LYS A 29 15.44 -1.33 20.53
C LYS A 29 16.72 -1.88 19.92
N ASP A 30 17.55 -1.03 19.30
CA ASP A 30 18.77 -1.45 18.59
C ASP A 30 18.48 -2.59 17.60
N CYS A 31 17.46 -2.37 16.76
CA CYS A 31 16.90 -3.39 15.89
C CYS A 31 16.73 -2.88 14.46
N SER A 32 16.67 -3.80 13.50
CA SER A 32 16.43 -3.45 12.09
C SER A 32 14.94 -3.22 11.82
N LEU A 33 14.62 -2.38 10.84
CA LEU A 33 13.26 -2.12 10.41
C LEU A 33 13.09 -2.56 8.95
N SER A 34 12.00 -3.24 8.64
CA SER A 34 11.72 -3.67 7.27
C SER A 34 10.27 -3.50 6.93
N TYR A 35 10.01 -2.83 5.82
CA TYR A 35 8.67 -2.63 5.27
C TYR A 35 8.42 -3.61 4.13
N ILE A 36 7.36 -4.40 4.23
CA ILE A 36 6.86 -5.22 3.13
C ILE A 36 5.70 -4.46 2.49
N ILE A 37 5.83 -4.14 1.20
CA ILE A 37 4.91 -3.26 0.46
C ILE A 37 4.30 -4.03 -0.73
N PRO A 38 2.98 -3.96 -0.97
CA PRO A 38 2.35 -4.60 -2.12
C PRO A 38 2.79 -3.95 -3.44
N ILE A 39 2.60 -4.66 -4.55
CA ILE A 39 2.96 -4.18 -5.90
C ILE A 39 1.77 -4.18 -6.88
N SER A 40 0.55 -4.12 -6.35
CA SER A 40 -0.71 -4.20 -7.11
C SER A 40 -1.37 -2.85 -7.39
N ASP A 41 -0.76 -1.74 -6.95
CA ASP A 41 -1.24 -0.38 -7.21
C ASP A 41 -1.34 -0.13 -8.72
N ASN A 42 -2.54 0.20 -9.20
CA ASN A 42 -2.81 0.55 -10.58
C ASN A 42 -3.52 1.91 -10.72
N GLY A 43 -3.42 2.78 -9.71
CA GLY A 43 -3.99 4.13 -9.71
C GLY A 43 -2.98 5.25 -10.02
N GLY A 44 -3.50 6.43 -10.36
CA GLY A 44 -2.72 7.67 -10.52
C GLY A 44 -1.53 7.55 -11.47
N SER A 45 -0.39 8.11 -11.06
CA SER A 45 0.87 8.06 -11.83
C SER A 45 1.39 6.64 -12.09
N SER A 46 1.05 5.65 -11.26
CA SER A 46 1.43 4.25 -11.50
C SER A 46 0.69 3.67 -12.70
N SER A 47 -0.59 4.05 -12.89
CA SER A 47 -1.45 3.52 -13.96
C SER A 47 -0.87 3.77 -15.36
N GLU A 48 -0.38 4.97 -15.61
CA GLU A 48 0.17 5.37 -16.90
C GLU A 48 1.50 4.66 -17.21
N LEU A 49 2.34 4.47 -16.18
CA LEU A 49 3.58 3.71 -16.31
C LEU A 49 3.31 2.23 -16.60
N ILE A 50 2.33 1.64 -15.93
CA ILE A 50 1.92 0.24 -16.16
C ILE A 50 1.35 0.10 -17.58
N ARG A 51 0.54 1.06 -18.03
CA ARG A 51 -0.04 1.05 -19.38
C ARG A 51 1.05 1.04 -20.45
N VAL A 52 2.03 1.94 -20.36
CA VAL A 52 3.04 2.13 -21.41
C VAL A 52 4.21 1.13 -21.30
N PHE A 53 4.63 0.78 -20.09
CA PHE A 53 5.83 -0.05 -19.86
C PHE A 53 5.57 -1.42 -19.24
N GLY A 54 4.34 -1.66 -18.79
CA GLY A 54 4.03 -2.79 -17.91
C GLY A 54 4.80 -2.69 -16.59
N GLY A 55 4.69 -3.74 -15.80
CA GLY A 55 5.47 -3.89 -14.57
C GLY A 55 4.70 -3.64 -13.30
N PRO A 56 5.40 -3.70 -12.15
CA PRO A 56 4.76 -3.64 -10.85
C PRO A 56 4.14 -2.26 -10.59
N GLY A 57 3.10 -2.23 -9.75
CA GLY A 57 2.63 -1.00 -9.12
C GLY A 57 3.68 -0.47 -8.15
N ILE A 58 4.32 0.66 -8.51
CA ILE A 58 5.47 1.19 -7.76
C ILE A 58 5.13 2.34 -6.80
N GLY A 59 3.90 2.86 -6.84
CA GLY A 59 3.52 4.09 -6.15
C GLY A 59 3.72 4.04 -4.63
N ASP A 60 3.36 2.94 -4.00
CA ASP A 60 3.51 2.72 -2.56
C ASP A 60 4.97 2.53 -2.15
N VAL A 61 5.74 1.77 -2.95
CA VAL A 61 7.19 1.57 -2.73
C VAL A 61 7.91 2.91 -2.82
N ARG A 62 7.63 3.71 -3.85
CA ARG A 62 8.16 5.08 -3.99
C ARG A 62 7.79 5.92 -2.78
N SER A 63 6.52 5.97 -2.39
CA SER A 63 6.06 6.76 -1.25
C SER A 63 6.83 6.42 0.03
N ARG A 64 7.06 5.12 0.28
CA ARG A 64 7.82 4.66 1.44
C ARG A 64 9.29 5.05 1.37
N LEU A 65 9.95 4.85 0.24
CA LEU A 65 11.36 5.21 0.05
C LEU A 65 11.58 6.71 0.25
N VAL A 66 10.73 7.54 -0.37
CA VAL A 66 10.87 8.99 -0.26
C VAL A 66 10.59 9.51 1.15
N ARG A 67 9.67 8.86 1.89
CA ARG A 67 9.43 9.20 3.30
C ARG A 67 10.59 8.80 4.22
N LEU A 68 11.33 7.76 3.87
CA LEU A 68 12.51 7.30 4.62
C LEU A 68 13.79 8.09 4.34
N ILE A 69 13.78 9.02 3.38
CA ILE A 69 14.90 9.92 3.14
C ILE A 69 15.13 10.75 4.42
N PRO A 70 16.32 10.66 5.05
CA PRO A 70 16.61 11.35 6.30
C PRO A 70 16.35 12.86 6.18
N GLU A 71 15.64 13.41 7.17
CA GLU A 71 15.46 14.85 7.26
C GLU A 71 16.75 15.53 7.72
N ASP A 72 16.98 16.75 7.25
CA ASP A 72 18.07 17.60 7.71
C ASP A 72 17.52 18.78 8.52
N PRO A 73 17.22 18.58 9.81
CA PRO A 73 16.70 19.64 10.67
C PRO A 73 17.72 20.76 10.91
N THR A 74 19.00 20.54 10.59
CA THR A 74 20.08 21.51 10.80
C THR A 74 20.35 22.38 9.57
N GLY A 75 19.80 22.03 8.40
CA GLY A 75 20.05 22.71 7.13
C GLY A 75 21.51 22.62 6.64
N LYS A 76 22.29 21.69 7.18
CA LYS A 76 23.72 21.52 6.86
C LYS A 76 23.97 20.74 5.57
N ASP A 77 22.99 19.97 5.11
CA ASP A 77 23.01 19.16 3.90
C ASP A 77 21.78 19.50 3.03
N PRO A 78 21.82 20.65 2.32
CA PRO A 78 20.72 21.07 1.44
C PRO A 78 20.48 20.11 0.28
N GLU A 79 21.48 19.28 -0.06
CA GLU A 79 21.37 18.29 -1.14
C GLU A 79 20.34 17.20 -0.82
N ARG A 80 20.29 16.72 0.42
CA ARG A 80 19.29 15.72 0.83
C ARG A 80 17.87 16.23 0.67
N SER A 81 17.63 17.45 1.13
CA SER A 81 16.33 18.12 1.00
C SER A 81 15.98 18.33 -0.47
N ALA A 82 16.94 18.75 -1.31
CA ALA A 82 16.74 18.89 -2.75
C ALA A 82 16.37 17.56 -3.44
N ILE A 83 17.09 16.47 -3.13
CA ILE A 83 16.79 15.15 -3.67
C ILE A 83 15.42 14.64 -3.20
N LYS A 84 15.07 14.87 -1.93
CA LYS A 84 13.73 14.53 -1.39
C LYS A 84 12.63 15.32 -2.09
N MET A 85 12.85 16.60 -2.37
CA MET A 85 11.93 17.42 -3.17
C MET A 85 11.79 16.87 -4.58
N LEU A 86 12.90 16.59 -5.28
CA LEU A 86 12.90 16.03 -6.63
C LEU A 86 12.08 14.73 -6.72
N PHE A 87 12.27 13.77 -5.81
CA PHE A 87 11.54 12.50 -5.87
C PHE A 87 10.10 12.55 -5.35
N ASN A 88 9.75 13.51 -4.50
CA ASN A 88 8.36 13.81 -4.14
C ASN A 88 7.62 14.56 -5.24
N HIS A 89 8.34 15.23 -6.14
CA HIS A 89 7.75 16.10 -7.14
C HIS A 89 6.75 15.36 -8.03
N ARG A 90 5.63 16.04 -8.28
CA ARG A 90 4.61 15.66 -9.25
C ARG A 90 4.53 16.78 -10.28
N LEU A 91 4.54 16.39 -11.55
CA LEU A 91 4.41 17.33 -12.66
C LEU A 91 3.04 18.03 -12.62
N SER A 92 2.91 19.10 -13.41
CA SER A 92 1.67 19.86 -13.55
C SER A 92 0.45 18.96 -13.80
N SER A 93 -0.70 19.39 -13.31
CA SER A 93 -1.98 18.79 -13.64
C SER A 93 -2.44 19.12 -15.06
N ASP A 94 -1.85 20.14 -15.69
CA ASP A 94 -2.07 20.42 -17.11
C ASP A 94 -1.14 19.54 -17.98
N PRO A 95 -1.67 18.79 -18.96
CA PRO A 95 -0.86 17.90 -19.80
C PRO A 95 0.25 18.60 -20.61
N SER A 96 0.01 19.82 -21.07
CA SER A 96 0.96 20.55 -21.91
C SER A 96 2.11 21.09 -21.08
N GLU A 97 1.79 21.72 -19.94
CA GLU A 97 2.78 22.18 -18.98
C GLU A 97 3.60 21.02 -18.41
N ALA A 98 2.96 19.91 -18.04
CA ALA A 98 3.64 18.74 -17.49
C ALA A 98 4.68 18.17 -18.47
N ARG A 99 4.39 18.20 -19.78
CA ARG A 99 5.34 17.77 -20.80
C ARG A 99 6.55 18.69 -20.89
N VAL A 100 6.33 20.01 -20.89
CA VAL A 100 7.43 21.00 -20.93
C VAL A 100 8.30 20.87 -19.68
N GLU A 101 7.66 20.81 -18.52
CA GLU A 101 8.32 20.62 -17.22
C GLU A 101 9.16 19.33 -17.18
N TRP A 102 8.63 18.21 -17.68
CA TRP A 102 9.38 16.96 -17.81
C TRP A 102 10.64 17.12 -18.65
N LEU A 103 10.54 17.79 -19.81
CA LEU A 103 11.69 18.02 -20.69
C LEU A 103 12.75 18.88 -19.98
N ASP A 104 12.35 19.92 -19.25
CA ASP A 104 13.27 20.74 -18.47
C ASP A 104 13.96 19.95 -17.35
N ILE A 105 13.27 18.99 -16.73
CA ILE A 105 13.88 18.09 -15.73
C ILE A 105 14.90 17.16 -16.41
N VAL A 106 14.56 16.53 -17.53
CA VAL A 106 15.45 15.63 -18.28
C VAL A 106 16.70 16.36 -18.79
N GLU A 107 16.53 17.59 -19.28
CA GLU A 107 17.59 18.46 -19.80
C GLU A 107 18.42 19.14 -18.69
N ALA A 108 18.03 18.97 -17.42
CA ALA A 108 18.60 19.64 -16.25
C ALA A 108 18.54 21.17 -16.24
N ARG A 109 17.49 21.72 -16.86
CA ARG A 109 17.17 23.16 -16.80
C ARG A 109 16.26 23.52 -15.64
N HIS A 110 15.50 22.56 -15.12
CA HIS A 110 14.55 22.83 -14.04
C HIS A 110 15.23 23.11 -12.69
N ASP A 111 14.69 24.04 -11.92
CA ASP A 111 15.16 24.43 -10.58
C ASP A 111 15.23 23.30 -9.55
N LEU A 112 14.58 22.15 -9.78
CA LEU A 112 14.64 20.98 -8.89
C LEU A 112 16.06 20.40 -8.78
N TRP A 113 16.94 20.71 -9.74
CA TRP A 113 18.35 20.32 -9.70
C TRP A 113 19.21 21.23 -8.83
N THR A 114 18.66 22.35 -8.34
CA THR A 114 19.38 23.27 -7.45
C THR A 114 19.80 22.54 -6.18
N HIS A 115 21.03 22.77 -5.74
CA HIS A 115 21.65 22.11 -4.58
C HIS A 115 21.90 20.59 -4.71
N ILE A 116 21.68 19.99 -5.88
CA ILE A 116 22.09 18.61 -6.15
C ILE A 116 23.49 18.60 -6.78
N SER A 117 24.43 17.86 -6.20
CA SER A 117 25.80 17.74 -6.71
C SER A 117 25.82 17.16 -8.11
N SER A 118 26.84 17.52 -8.90
CA SER A 118 26.95 17.07 -10.28
C SER A 118 26.96 15.55 -10.40
N SER A 119 27.65 14.83 -9.51
CA SER A 119 27.73 13.36 -9.56
C SER A 119 26.37 12.71 -9.35
N LYS A 120 25.59 13.16 -8.36
CA LYS A 120 24.25 12.63 -8.12
C LYS A 120 23.27 13.05 -9.22
N ARG A 121 23.36 14.30 -9.69
CA ARG A 121 22.55 14.79 -10.82
C ARG A 121 22.75 13.93 -12.06
N GLU A 122 23.99 13.72 -12.51
CA GLU A 122 24.24 12.93 -13.73
C GLU A 122 23.82 11.47 -13.55
N LEU A 123 24.02 10.89 -12.36
CA LEU A 123 23.53 9.55 -12.06
C LEU A 123 22.00 9.47 -12.14
N ILE A 124 21.26 10.35 -11.47
CA ILE A 124 19.79 10.35 -11.48
C ILE A 124 19.28 10.59 -12.90
N ARG A 125 19.85 11.57 -13.60
CA ARG A 125 19.49 11.89 -14.99
C ARG A 125 19.69 10.73 -15.95
N SER A 126 20.70 9.89 -15.77
CA SER A 126 20.90 8.73 -16.64
C SER A 126 19.67 7.81 -16.69
N PHE A 127 18.96 7.64 -15.56
CA PHE A 127 17.73 6.86 -15.48
C PHE A 127 16.51 7.62 -16.00
N LEU A 128 16.43 8.93 -15.77
CA LEU A 128 15.38 9.78 -16.34
C LEU A 128 15.49 9.85 -17.88
N ASN A 129 16.70 9.92 -18.42
CA ASN A 129 16.98 9.84 -19.85
C ASN A 129 16.59 8.47 -20.41
N THR A 130 16.87 7.39 -19.68
CA THR A 130 16.49 6.03 -20.08
C THR A 130 14.97 5.92 -20.24
N ILE A 131 14.20 6.33 -19.23
CA ILE A 131 12.73 6.28 -19.37
C ILE A 131 12.24 7.26 -20.44
N ASN A 132 12.83 8.45 -20.59
CA ASN A 132 12.45 9.37 -21.65
C ASN A 132 12.63 8.77 -23.05
N LEU A 133 13.76 8.09 -23.30
CA LEU A 133 14.00 7.37 -24.54
C LEU A 133 12.95 6.26 -24.75
N GLU A 134 12.64 5.50 -23.70
CA GLU A 134 11.65 4.43 -23.75
C GLU A 134 10.21 4.94 -23.97
N ILE A 135 9.88 6.15 -23.46
CA ILE A 135 8.63 6.88 -23.75
C ILE A 135 8.56 7.19 -25.25
N VAL A 136 9.61 7.81 -25.80
CA VAL A 136 9.63 8.21 -27.22
C VAL A 136 9.54 7.01 -28.16
N LYS A 137 10.25 5.91 -27.86
CA LYS A 137 10.19 4.66 -28.66
C LYS A 137 8.79 4.03 -28.72
N ARG A 138 8.01 4.18 -27.66
CA ARG A 138 6.66 3.62 -27.54
C ARG A 138 5.55 4.57 -27.98
N ALA A 139 5.88 5.81 -28.34
CA ALA A 139 4.91 6.74 -28.88
C ALA A 139 4.31 6.20 -30.19
N ARG A 140 2.99 6.28 -30.30
CA ARG A 140 2.20 5.96 -31.49
C ARG A 140 1.18 7.08 -31.72
N PRO A 141 0.70 7.28 -32.95
CA PRO A 141 -0.38 8.24 -33.22
C PRO A 141 -1.65 7.98 -32.37
N SER A 142 -1.93 6.71 -32.07
CA SER A 142 -3.06 6.27 -31.25
C SER A 142 -2.78 6.23 -29.74
N SER A 143 -1.52 6.34 -29.30
CA SER A 143 -1.14 6.22 -27.89
C SER A 143 0.17 6.95 -27.60
N VAL A 144 0.07 7.98 -26.77
CA VAL A 144 1.21 8.74 -26.26
C VAL A 144 1.23 8.70 -24.75
N PHE A 145 2.40 8.91 -24.16
CA PHE A 145 2.55 9.00 -22.70
C PHE A 145 1.94 10.30 -22.20
N ASN A 146 1.09 10.21 -21.17
CA ASN A 146 0.50 11.35 -20.49
C ASN A 146 1.32 11.71 -19.23
N PHE A 147 1.92 12.91 -19.24
CA PHE A 147 2.74 13.40 -18.13
C PHE A 147 1.94 14.02 -16.98
N GLN A 148 0.63 14.23 -17.14
CA GLN A 148 -0.23 14.87 -16.15
C GLN A 148 -0.07 14.22 -14.77
N SER A 149 0.27 15.03 -13.77
CA SER A 149 0.44 14.61 -12.37
C SER A 149 1.42 13.43 -12.16
N ALA A 150 2.26 13.13 -13.15
CA ALA A 150 3.22 12.04 -13.08
C ALA A 150 4.25 12.34 -11.98
N SER A 151 4.61 11.32 -11.21
CA SER A 151 5.63 11.49 -10.17
C SER A 151 7.02 11.27 -10.74
N VAL A 152 7.92 12.23 -10.52
CA VAL A 152 9.33 12.12 -10.89
C VAL A 152 9.99 10.91 -10.22
N GLY A 153 9.66 10.62 -8.96
CA GLY A 153 10.12 9.39 -8.28
C GLY A 153 9.64 8.10 -8.93
N ASN A 154 8.41 8.07 -9.47
CA ASN A 154 7.91 6.90 -10.19
C ASN A 154 8.59 6.74 -11.57
N LEU A 155 8.82 7.86 -12.26
CA LEU A 155 9.56 7.90 -13.52
C LEU A 155 11.00 7.40 -13.32
N PHE A 156 11.67 7.84 -12.24
CA PHE A 156 12.99 7.36 -11.86
C PHE A 156 13.02 5.86 -11.59
N LEU A 157 12.14 5.34 -10.71
CA LEU A 157 12.12 3.92 -10.37
C LEU A 157 11.83 3.03 -11.58
N THR A 158 10.94 3.47 -12.47
CA THR A 158 10.67 2.78 -13.74
C THR A 158 11.88 2.84 -14.66
N GLY A 159 12.52 4.00 -14.84
CA GLY A 159 13.73 4.14 -15.65
C GLY A 159 14.89 3.28 -15.16
N ALA A 160 15.12 3.28 -13.84
CA ALA A 160 16.13 2.43 -13.22
C ALA A 160 15.82 0.93 -13.34
N ARG A 161 14.54 0.52 -13.23
CA ARG A 161 14.11 -0.85 -13.49
C ARG A 161 14.39 -1.25 -14.94
N LEU A 162 14.00 -0.41 -15.90
CA LEU A 162 14.20 -0.68 -17.32
C LEU A 162 15.69 -0.76 -17.68
N PHE A 163 16.51 0.11 -17.09
CA PHE A 163 17.96 0.10 -17.27
C PHE A 163 18.62 -1.17 -16.71
N THR A 164 18.27 -1.56 -15.48
CA THR A 164 18.90 -2.69 -14.77
C THR A 164 18.26 -4.05 -15.07
N GLY A 165 17.05 -4.05 -15.64
CA GLY A 165 16.21 -5.24 -15.75
C GLY A 165 15.71 -5.77 -14.40
N SER A 166 15.78 -5.00 -13.31
CA SER A 166 15.47 -5.46 -11.96
C SER A 166 14.79 -4.38 -11.11
N PHE A 167 13.56 -4.65 -10.67
CA PHE A 167 12.85 -3.75 -9.76
C PHE A 167 13.50 -3.66 -8.37
N GLU A 168 14.05 -4.75 -7.86
CA GLU A 168 14.78 -4.74 -6.58
C GLU A 168 16.05 -3.87 -6.67
N SER A 169 16.75 -3.91 -7.80
CA SER A 169 17.93 -3.07 -8.03
C SER A 169 17.57 -1.59 -8.11
N SER A 170 16.41 -1.23 -8.67
CA SER A 170 15.96 0.18 -8.69
C SER A 170 15.61 0.72 -7.31
N ILE A 171 15.01 -0.12 -6.45
CA ILE A 171 14.77 0.19 -5.03
C ILE A 171 16.10 0.42 -4.29
N TYR A 172 17.06 -0.51 -4.46
CA TYR A 172 18.38 -0.40 -3.85
C TYR A 172 19.12 0.88 -4.28
N LEU A 173 19.07 1.21 -5.56
CA LEU A 173 19.68 2.40 -6.12
C LEU A 173 19.07 3.67 -5.53
N LEU A 174 17.73 3.78 -5.49
CA LEU A 174 17.07 4.94 -4.89
C LEU A 174 17.48 5.10 -3.41
N GLY A 175 17.43 4.02 -2.64
CA GLY A 175 17.85 4.01 -1.24
C GLY A 175 19.30 4.45 -1.03
N SER A 176 20.20 4.01 -1.91
CA SER A 176 21.63 4.36 -1.86
C SER A 176 21.89 5.83 -2.21
N ILE A 177 21.24 6.35 -3.25
CA ILE A 177 21.37 7.78 -3.65
C ILE A 177 20.86 8.71 -2.56
N THR A 178 19.81 8.29 -1.85
CA THR A 178 19.10 9.08 -0.86
C THR A 178 19.56 8.85 0.58
N HIS A 179 20.58 8.00 0.79
CA HIS A 179 21.14 7.69 2.11
C HIS A 179 20.10 7.16 3.10
N ILE A 180 19.15 6.33 2.63
CA ILE A 180 18.26 5.59 3.54
C ILE A 180 19.15 4.71 4.45
N PRO A 181 18.95 4.73 5.78
CA PRO A 181 19.79 3.98 6.70
C PRO A 181 19.85 2.49 6.36
N PRO A 182 21.03 1.84 6.43
CA PRO A 182 21.21 0.45 5.99
C PRO A 182 20.45 -0.58 6.86
N ASN A 183 20.07 -0.19 8.08
CA ASN A 183 19.23 -0.98 8.97
C ASN A 183 17.72 -0.87 8.64
N VAL A 184 17.33 -0.05 7.66
CA VAL A 184 15.97 0.08 7.17
C VAL A 184 15.87 -0.47 5.75
N LYS A 185 14.91 -1.37 5.51
CA LYS A 185 14.67 -1.96 4.18
C LYS A 185 13.25 -1.74 3.72
N VAL A 186 13.08 -1.46 2.43
CA VAL A 186 11.77 -1.48 1.75
C VAL A 186 11.80 -2.65 0.78
N ILE A 187 10.91 -3.62 0.99
CA ILE A 187 10.89 -4.90 0.28
C ILE A 187 9.56 -5.01 -0.47
N PRO A 188 9.56 -5.14 -1.79
CA PRO A 188 8.33 -5.41 -2.52
C PRO A 188 7.86 -6.82 -2.19
N ALA A 189 6.55 -6.99 -1.95
CA ALA A 189 5.96 -8.26 -1.55
C ALA A 189 6.15 -9.36 -2.60
N ILE A 190 6.25 -8.99 -3.87
CA ILE A 190 6.60 -9.87 -4.99
C ILE A 190 7.79 -9.24 -5.72
N ASN A 191 8.83 -10.03 -6.01
CA ASN A 191 9.93 -9.59 -6.86
C ASN A 191 9.60 -9.92 -8.33
N SER A 192 9.13 -8.92 -9.07
CA SER A 192 8.68 -9.11 -10.45
C SER A 192 8.88 -7.84 -11.28
N ASN A 193 9.24 -8.04 -12.55
CA ASN A 193 9.21 -6.99 -13.58
C ASN A 193 7.88 -6.90 -14.33
N PHE A 194 6.91 -7.74 -13.99
CA PHE A 194 5.57 -7.82 -14.59
C PHE A 194 4.49 -7.29 -13.65
N SER A 195 3.41 -6.80 -14.25
CA SER A 195 2.21 -6.34 -13.56
C SER A 195 1.51 -7.48 -12.83
N HIS A 196 1.09 -7.22 -11.60
CA HIS A 196 0.30 -8.13 -10.79
C HIS A 196 -0.96 -7.40 -10.36
N HIS A 197 -2.12 -7.92 -10.74
CA HIS A 197 -3.40 -7.29 -10.45
C HIS A 197 -4.15 -8.09 -9.41
N ILE A 198 -5.05 -7.43 -8.69
CA ILE A 198 -5.90 -8.05 -7.68
C ILE A 198 -7.37 -7.90 -8.05
N SER A 199 -8.17 -8.87 -7.63
CA SER A 199 -9.63 -8.82 -7.68
C SER A 199 -10.21 -9.06 -6.29
N ALA A 200 -11.35 -8.43 -6.02
CA ALA A 200 -12.15 -8.60 -4.82
C ALA A 200 -13.44 -9.33 -5.17
N GLY A 201 -13.78 -10.35 -4.38
CA GLY A 201 -15.10 -10.97 -4.37
C GLY A 201 -15.90 -10.41 -3.21
N LEU A 202 -17.14 -10.02 -3.45
CA LEU A 202 -18.07 -9.59 -2.41
C LEU A 202 -18.92 -10.77 -1.94
N GLU A 203 -19.54 -10.67 -0.76
CA GLU A 203 -20.40 -11.75 -0.23
C GLU A 203 -21.64 -12.01 -1.09
N ASN A 204 -22.12 -10.99 -1.80
CA ASN A 204 -23.22 -11.13 -2.76
C ASN A 204 -22.81 -11.78 -4.11
N GLY A 205 -21.56 -12.21 -4.25
CA GLY A 205 -21.02 -12.85 -5.47
C GLY A 205 -20.49 -11.88 -6.53
N THR A 206 -20.61 -10.56 -6.33
CA THR A 206 -20.03 -9.55 -7.23
C THR A 206 -18.50 -9.62 -7.22
N VAL A 207 -17.88 -9.47 -8.38
CA VAL A 207 -16.41 -9.41 -8.50
C VAL A 207 -15.99 -8.04 -9.02
N ILE A 208 -15.05 -7.40 -8.31
CA ILE A 208 -14.44 -6.13 -8.70
C ILE A 208 -12.98 -6.39 -9.05
N THR A 209 -12.53 -5.93 -10.22
CA THR A 209 -11.17 -6.17 -10.71
C THR A 209 -10.37 -4.87 -10.81
N GLY A 210 -9.12 -4.92 -10.33
CA GLY A 210 -8.20 -3.80 -10.27
C GLY A 210 -8.23 -3.09 -8.92
N GLN A 211 -7.06 -2.82 -8.36
CA GLN A 211 -6.93 -2.19 -7.03
C GLN A 211 -7.68 -0.85 -6.97
N ASN A 212 -7.50 0.01 -7.97
CA ASN A 212 -8.15 1.31 -8.01
C ASN A 212 -9.68 1.19 -8.04
N SER A 213 -10.24 0.22 -8.78
CA SER A 213 -11.69 -0.02 -8.81
C SER A 213 -12.25 -0.48 -7.45
N ILE A 214 -11.44 -1.18 -6.66
CA ILE A 214 -11.82 -1.64 -5.32
C ILE A 214 -11.89 -0.45 -4.36
N SER A 215 -10.83 0.36 -4.31
CA SER A 215 -10.68 1.44 -3.31
C SER A 215 -11.28 2.79 -3.73
N HIS A 216 -11.09 3.17 -4.99
CA HIS A 216 -11.31 4.53 -5.51
C HIS A 216 -11.83 4.47 -6.96
N PRO A 217 -13.05 3.95 -7.19
CA PRO A 217 -13.59 3.86 -8.54
C PRO A 217 -13.65 5.27 -9.16
N SER A 218 -13.18 5.41 -10.39
CA SER A 218 -13.39 6.63 -11.15
C SER A 218 -14.89 6.86 -11.33
N PRO A 219 -15.35 8.12 -11.38
CA PRO A 219 -16.73 8.42 -11.78
C PRO A 219 -17.02 7.71 -13.10
N PRO A 220 -18.26 7.20 -13.32
CA PRO A 220 -18.62 6.67 -14.63
C PRO A 220 -18.35 7.78 -15.66
N SER A 221 -17.38 7.52 -16.54
CA SER A 221 -17.11 8.40 -17.67
C SER A 221 -18.44 8.60 -18.40
N GLY A 222 -18.89 9.86 -18.48
CA GLY A 222 -20.02 10.24 -19.32
C GLY A 222 -19.83 9.72 -20.75
N PRO A 223 -20.92 9.64 -21.55
CA PRO A 223 -20.89 8.98 -22.85
C PRO A 223 -19.70 9.49 -23.67
N SER A 224 -18.91 8.54 -24.16
CA SER A 224 -17.83 8.75 -25.12
C SER A 224 -18.26 9.71 -26.23
N PRO A 225 -17.39 10.60 -26.72
CA PRO A 225 -17.73 11.51 -27.81
C PRO A 225 -18.21 10.67 -29.00
N THR A 226 -19.48 10.85 -29.34
CA THR A 226 -20.08 10.29 -30.55
C THR A 226 -19.31 10.83 -31.76
N PRO A 227 -19.01 10.00 -32.78
CA PRO A 227 -18.54 10.51 -34.06
C PRO A 227 -19.55 11.54 -34.60
N PRO A 228 -19.10 12.57 -35.33
CA PRO A 228 -20.01 13.51 -35.97
C PRO A 228 -20.69 12.83 -37.15
N GLU A 229 -22.04 12.88 -37.19
CA GLU A 229 -22.99 12.64 -38.32
C GLU A 229 -24.32 12.20 -37.67
N ASP A 230 -25.51 12.77 -37.90
CA ASP A 230 -26.05 13.76 -38.83
C ASP A 230 -27.30 14.37 -38.16
N GLU A 231 -27.59 15.64 -38.43
CA GLU A 231 -28.77 16.36 -37.92
C GLU A 231 -30.07 15.78 -38.50
N THR A 232 -30.96 15.22 -37.67
CA THR A 232 -32.42 15.33 -37.87
C THR A 232 -33.20 15.14 -36.55
N HIS A 233 -34.09 16.10 -36.31
CA HIS A 233 -35.10 16.30 -35.26
C HIS A 233 -35.67 15.08 -34.50
N ALA A 234 -35.81 15.19 -33.17
CA ALA A 234 -37.12 15.28 -32.46
C ALA A 234 -36.96 15.25 -30.92
N SER A 235 -37.84 15.96 -30.24
CA SER A 235 -37.87 16.26 -28.80
C SER A 235 -38.59 15.23 -27.91
N GLY A 236 -38.01 14.94 -26.73
CA GLY A 236 -38.68 14.48 -25.48
C GLY A 236 -38.39 13.02 -25.03
N PRO A 237 -38.68 12.62 -23.76
CA PRO A 237 -38.52 13.30 -22.47
C PRO A 237 -37.53 12.55 -21.53
N VAL A 238 -37.39 13.06 -20.30
CA VAL A 238 -36.60 12.59 -19.13
C VAL A 238 -36.47 11.04 -19.06
N ARG A 239 -35.23 10.54 -19.00
CA ARG A 239 -34.93 9.11 -18.81
C ARG A 239 -34.75 8.77 -17.34
N GLU A 240 -35.63 7.92 -16.83
CA GLU A 240 -35.44 7.09 -15.64
C GLU A 240 -34.24 6.14 -15.84
N ASP A 241 -33.56 5.80 -14.74
CA ASP A 241 -32.46 4.85 -14.65
C ASP A 241 -32.91 3.43 -15.06
N ILE A 242 -32.87 3.14 -16.36
CA ILE A 242 -33.09 1.79 -16.89
C ILE A 242 -31.76 1.04 -16.85
N ALA A 243 -31.71 -0.05 -16.09
CA ALA A 243 -30.60 -1.00 -16.11
C ALA A 243 -30.29 -1.45 -17.55
N GLU A 244 -29.05 -1.22 -18.00
CA GLU A 244 -28.62 -1.56 -19.37
C GLU A 244 -28.82 -3.07 -19.64
N SER A 245 -29.35 -3.41 -20.82
CA SER A 245 -29.54 -4.80 -21.23
C SER A 245 -28.18 -5.51 -21.35
N PRO A 246 -28.06 -6.81 -21.02
CA PRO A 246 -26.81 -7.56 -21.16
C PRO A 246 -26.18 -7.46 -22.57
N ARG A 247 -27.02 -7.43 -23.61
CA ARG A 247 -26.57 -7.31 -25.01
C ARG A 247 -25.95 -5.95 -25.35
N THR A 248 -26.43 -4.87 -24.72
CA THR A 248 -25.87 -3.53 -24.90
C THR A 248 -24.52 -3.39 -24.18
N GLN A 249 -24.38 -4.05 -23.02
CA GLN A 249 -23.13 -4.09 -22.27
C GLN A 249 -22.05 -4.89 -23.02
N ASP A 250 -22.40 -6.07 -23.55
CA ASP A 250 -21.48 -6.89 -24.36
C ASP A 250 -20.99 -6.15 -25.61
N ARG A 251 -21.89 -5.42 -26.29
CA ARG A 251 -21.54 -4.64 -27.49
C ARG A 251 -20.59 -3.48 -27.16
N ARG A 252 -20.79 -2.79 -26.04
CA ARG A 252 -19.93 -1.69 -25.58
C ARG A 252 -18.54 -2.22 -25.20
N ILE A 253 -18.48 -3.35 -24.47
CA ILE A 253 -17.21 -4.02 -24.13
C ILE A 253 -16.46 -4.44 -25.41
N HIS A 254 -17.15 -5.00 -26.39
CA HIS A 254 -16.55 -5.41 -27.66
C HIS A 254 -15.99 -4.22 -28.46
N GLN A 255 -16.70 -3.08 -28.44
CA GLN A 255 -16.24 -1.85 -29.08
C GLN A 255 -15.04 -1.23 -28.36
N GLU A 256 -15.04 -1.20 -27.02
CA GLU A 256 -13.92 -0.74 -26.19
C GLU A 256 -12.68 -1.62 -26.37
N LEU A 257 -12.86 -2.95 -26.44
CA LEU A 257 -11.81 -3.92 -26.77
C LEU A 257 -11.20 -3.66 -28.15
N SER A 258 -12.04 -3.48 -29.17
CA SER A 258 -11.58 -3.28 -30.55
C SER A 258 -10.78 -1.97 -30.71
N LEU A 259 -11.18 -0.90 -30.02
CA LEU A 259 -10.44 0.36 -29.98
C LEU A 259 -9.09 0.21 -29.27
N HIS A 260 -9.05 -0.57 -28.18
CA HIS A 260 -7.82 -0.80 -27.43
C HIS A 260 -6.86 -1.80 -28.10
N ASP A 261 -7.35 -2.75 -28.90
CA ASP A 261 -6.48 -3.67 -29.64
C ASP A 261 -5.75 -2.97 -30.80
N ALA A 262 -6.22 -1.78 -31.22
CA ALA A 262 -5.49 -0.89 -32.13
C ALA A 262 -4.40 -0.04 -31.43
N VAL A 263 -4.30 -0.12 -30.10
CA VAL A 263 -3.31 0.58 -29.28
C VAL A 263 -2.18 -0.38 -28.88
N GLU A 264 -1.00 -0.18 -29.45
CA GLU A 264 0.20 -0.99 -29.17
C GLU A 264 0.89 -0.52 -27.87
N ASP A 265 0.27 -0.84 -26.73
CA ASP A 265 0.78 -0.58 -25.38
C ASP A 265 1.46 -1.83 -24.77
N ALA A 266 1.92 -1.77 -23.51
CA ALA A 266 2.49 -2.94 -22.83
C ALA A 266 1.46 -4.05 -22.48
N ASN A 267 0.18 -3.82 -22.78
CA ASN A 267 -0.90 -4.77 -22.56
C ASN A 267 -0.95 -5.80 -23.70
N LEU A 268 -0.86 -7.08 -23.36
CA LEU A 268 -0.97 -8.16 -24.34
C LEU A 268 -2.40 -8.26 -24.91
N PRO A 269 -2.57 -8.68 -26.18
CA PRO A 269 -3.88 -8.97 -26.75
C PRO A 269 -4.70 -9.90 -25.84
N GLY A 270 -5.99 -9.58 -25.65
CA GLY A 270 -6.88 -10.31 -24.74
C GLY A 270 -6.78 -9.96 -23.25
N SER A 271 -5.90 -9.02 -22.84
CA SER A 271 -5.89 -8.52 -21.45
C SER A 271 -7.22 -7.84 -21.09
N LEU A 272 -7.67 -7.95 -19.83
CA LEU A 272 -8.94 -7.37 -19.37
C LEU A 272 -9.02 -5.85 -19.61
N PRO A 273 -10.09 -5.33 -20.24
CA PRO A 273 -10.22 -3.89 -20.52
C PRO A 273 -10.20 -3.03 -19.25
N THR A 274 -10.75 -3.53 -18.15
CA THR A 274 -10.73 -2.83 -16.85
C THR A 274 -9.32 -2.57 -16.31
N LEU A 275 -8.32 -3.37 -16.71
CA LEU A 275 -6.93 -3.16 -16.32
C LEU A 275 -6.18 -2.21 -17.25
N ARG A 276 -6.75 -1.87 -18.43
CA ARG A 276 -6.15 -1.00 -19.44
C ARG A 276 -6.51 0.48 -19.28
N LYS A 277 -7.46 0.81 -18.38
CA LYS A 277 -7.96 2.19 -18.19
C LYS A 277 -6.90 3.09 -17.55
N GLN A 278 -6.84 4.35 -18.01
CA GLN A 278 -6.02 5.39 -17.42
C GLN A 278 -6.70 5.95 -16.16
N TYR A 279 -6.19 5.57 -14.99
CA TYR A 279 -6.71 6.05 -13.70
C TYR A 279 -5.97 7.31 -13.23
N ILE A 280 -5.85 8.31 -14.11
CA ILE A 280 -5.05 9.53 -13.86
C ILE A 280 -5.72 10.42 -12.80
N ASN A 281 -7.03 10.64 -12.94
CA ASN A 281 -7.81 11.38 -11.95
C ASN A 281 -8.15 10.47 -10.77
N PHE A 282 -7.58 10.79 -9.62
CA PHE A 282 -7.62 9.99 -8.41
C PHE A 282 -8.08 10.87 -7.25
N ALA A 283 -9.26 10.57 -6.70
CA ALA A 283 -9.76 11.19 -5.49
C ALA A 283 -9.90 10.12 -4.40
N LYS A 284 -9.25 10.34 -3.25
CA LYS A 284 -9.40 9.47 -2.07
C LYS A 284 -10.66 9.79 -1.26
N THR A 285 -11.28 10.93 -1.52
CA THR A 285 -12.47 11.42 -0.82
C THR A 285 -13.72 11.13 -1.63
N HIS A 286 -14.81 10.74 -0.95
CA HIS A 286 -16.15 10.47 -1.52
C HIS A 286 -16.27 9.28 -2.48
N ALA A 287 -15.79 8.11 -2.06
CA ALA A 287 -16.17 6.85 -2.73
C ALA A 287 -17.43 6.27 -2.08
N ALA A 288 -18.44 5.93 -2.90
CA ALA A 288 -19.67 5.28 -2.43
C ALA A 288 -19.37 3.97 -1.67
N ASP A 289 -20.29 3.51 -0.85
CA ASP A 289 -20.12 2.24 -0.15
C ASP A 289 -20.21 1.06 -1.13
N LEU A 290 -19.58 -0.05 -0.78
CA LEU A 290 -19.74 -1.28 -1.54
C LEU A 290 -21.15 -1.87 -1.32
N PRO A 291 -21.74 -2.52 -2.34
CA PRO A 291 -23.07 -3.11 -2.21
C PRO A 291 -23.11 -4.30 -1.23
N SER A 292 -21.95 -4.86 -0.89
CA SER A 292 -21.77 -5.98 0.04
C SER A 292 -20.31 -6.01 0.50
N ARG A 293 -20.03 -6.65 1.64
CA ARG A 293 -18.68 -6.76 2.20
C ARG A 293 -17.77 -7.54 1.25
N ILE A 294 -16.48 -7.20 1.26
CA ILE A 294 -15.46 -8.00 0.59
C ILE A 294 -15.31 -9.31 1.37
N SER A 295 -15.48 -10.44 0.68
CA SER A 295 -15.29 -11.77 1.23
C SER A 295 -13.85 -12.27 1.09
N ARG A 296 -13.19 -11.94 -0.05
CA ARG A 296 -11.77 -12.29 -0.27
C ARG A 296 -11.12 -11.44 -1.36
N ILE A 297 -9.78 -11.44 -1.35
CA ILE A 297 -8.91 -10.88 -2.40
C ILE A 297 -8.04 -12.00 -2.98
N TRP A 298 -7.81 -11.97 -4.30
CA TRP A 298 -6.85 -12.86 -4.96
C TRP A 298 -6.09 -12.12 -6.06
N TYR A 299 -4.92 -12.64 -6.41
CA TYR A 299 -4.16 -12.15 -7.57
C TYR A 299 -4.72 -12.73 -8.86
N ILE A 300 -4.71 -11.93 -9.92
CA ILE A 300 -5.05 -12.36 -11.27
C ILE A 300 -3.91 -12.04 -12.25
N ASN A 301 -3.82 -12.82 -13.32
CA ASN A 301 -3.03 -12.44 -14.48
C ASN A 301 -3.78 -11.39 -15.33
N PRO A 302 -3.14 -10.79 -16.35
CA PRO A 302 -3.81 -9.81 -17.23
C PRO A 302 -5.08 -10.33 -17.92
N TYR A 303 -5.27 -11.65 -18.02
CA TYR A 303 -6.43 -12.29 -18.64
C TYR A 303 -7.58 -12.57 -17.65
N GLY A 304 -7.44 -12.16 -16.38
CA GLY A 304 -8.46 -12.35 -15.35
C GLY A 304 -8.45 -13.69 -14.65
N GLN A 305 -7.48 -14.56 -14.94
CA GLN A 305 -7.37 -15.86 -14.30
C GLN A 305 -6.69 -15.72 -12.93
N GLU A 306 -7.25 -16.37 -11.90
CA GLU A 306 -6.67 -16.41 -10.57
C GLU A 306 -5.28 -17.08 -10.60
N ILE A 307 -4.31 -16.41 -9.98
CA ILE A 307 -2.94 -16.88 -9.84
C ILE A 307 -2.51 -16.83 -8.37
N ARG A 308 -1.50 -17.64 -8.02
CA ARG A 308 -0.94 -17.72 -6.67
C ARG A 308 0.56 -17.40 -6.71
N PRO A 309 0.94 -16.12 -6.77
CA PRO A 309 2.34 -15.73 -6.88
C PRO A 309 3.14 -16.13 -5.63
N ALA A 310 4.44 -16.41 -5.83
CA ALA A 310 5.36 -16.55 -4.71
C ALA A 310 5.66 -15.18 -4.11
N ALA A 311 5.81 -15.12 -2.78
CA ALA A 311 6.35 -13.96 -2.12
C ALA A 311 7.82 -13.75 -2.50
N ASN A 312 8.29 -12.51 -2.37
CA ASN A 312 9.69 -12.18 -2.49
C ASN A 312 10.50 -12.98 -1.44
N PRO A 313 11.53 -13.75 -1.83
CA PRO A 313 12.38 -14.47 -0.88
C PRO A 313 12.97 -13.58 0.22
N ALA A 314 13.31 -12.32 -0.09
CA ALA A 314 13.80 -11.36 0.91
C ALA A 314 12.72 -10.99 1.96
N ALA A 315 11.45 -10.98 1.57
CA ALA A 315 10.33 -10.75 2.48
C ALA A 315 10.13 -11.96 3.41
N LEU A 316 10.15 -13.19 2.87
CA LEU A 316 10.06 -14.42 3.67
C LEU A 316 11.21 -14.54 4.67
N GLN A 317 12.45 -14.30 4.22
CA GLN A 317 13.62 -14.32 5.11
C GLN A 317 13.51 -13.28 6.23
N THR A 318 13.00 -12.10 5.89
CA THR A 318 12.76 -11.03 6.85
C THR A 318 11.72 -11.40 7.89
N LEU A 319 10.60 -12.01 7.47
CA LEU A 319 9.56 -12.53 8.37
C LEU A 319 10.10 -13.67 9.26
N TYR A 320 10.93 -14.55 8.73
CA TYR A 320 11.55 -15.63 9.49
C TYR A 320 12.43 -15.10 10.64
N SER A 321 13.21 -14.05 10.37
CA SER A 321 14.04 -13.34 11.36
C SER A 321 13.29 -12.32 12.22
N ALA A 322 11.98 -12.14 12.03
CA ALA A 322 11.23 -11.09 12.70
C ALA A 322 11.22 -11.32 14.22
N GLY A 323 11.52 -10.26 14.96
CA GLY A 323 11.27 -10.14 16.40
C GLY A 323 9.89 -9.56 16.71
N SER A 324 9.25 -8.92 15.73
CA SER A 324 7.83 -8.57 15.74
C SER A 324 7.31 -8.31 14.33
N ILE A 325 5.99 -8.43 14.18
CA ILE A 325 5.26 -8.19 12.94
C ILE A 325 4.19 -7.14 13.22
N ILE A 326 4.12 -6.10 12.40
CA ILE A 326 3.15 -5.03 12.51
C ILE A 326 2.34 -4.98 11.21
N TYR A 327 1.03 -5.07 11.30
CA TYR A 327 0.10 -4.72 10.23
C TYR A 327 -0.26 -3.25 10.43
N SER A 328 0.37 -2.37 9.66
CA SER A 328 0.20 -0.92 9.79
C SER A 328 -1.16 -0.46 9.28
N ILE A 329 -1.52 0.79 9.60
CA ILE A 329 -2.68 1.45 9.01
C ILE A 329 -2.57 1.56 7.49
N GLY A 330 -3.74 1.55 6.85
CA GLY A 330 -3.90 1.57 5.40
C GLY A 330 -5.13 0.77 4.99
N SER A 331 -5.47 0.82 3.72
CA SER A 331 -6.62 0.07 3.20
C SER A 331 -6.40 -1.44 3.37
N LEU A 332 -7.31 -2.10 4.08
CA LEU A 332 -7.13 -3.48 4.52
C LEU A 332 -6.97 -4.44 3.35
N TYR A 333 -7.86 -4.35 2.37
CA TYR A 333 -7.98 -5.32 1.28
C TYR A 333 -7.05 -5.01 0.10
N THR A 334 -6.58 -3.77 -0.04
CA THR A 334 -5.71 -3.37 -1.15
C THR A 334 -4.27 -3.03 -0.77
N SER A 335 -3.97 -2.85 0.52
CA SER A 335 -2.61 -2.63 1.01
C SER A 335 -2.04 -3.80 1.82
N ILE A 336 -2.79 -4.26 2.82
CA ILE A 336 -2.29 -5.26 3.77
C ILE A 336 -2.51 -6.68 3.25
N ILE A 337 -3.76 -7.05 2.97
CA ILE A 337 -4.14 -8.40 2.53
C ILE A 337 -3.38 -8.89 1.28
N PRO A 338 -3.10 -8.06 0.25
CA PRO A 338 -2.34 -8.52 -0.91
C PRO A 338 -0.93 -9.04 -0.54
N CYS A 339 -0.32 -8.54 0.53
CA CYS A 339 0.94 -9.08 1.02
C CYS A 339 0.78 -10.44 1.71
N LEU A 340 -0.37 -10.68 2.35
CA LEU A 340 -0.62 -11.85 3.21
C LEU A 340 -1.08 -13.09 2.45
N ILE A 341 -1.77 -12.90 1.33
CA ILE A 341 -2.29 -14.01 0.49
C ILE A 341 -1.22 -14.69 -0.38
N LEU A 342 -0.01 -14.12 -0.45
CA LEU A 342 1.11 -14.68 -1.21
C LEU A 342 1.56 -16.01 -0.63
N ARG A 343 2.04 -16.92 -1.49
CA ARG A 343 2.49 -18.25 -1.03
C ARG A 343 3.53 -18.12 0.10
N ASP A 344 3.40 -19.01 1.08
CA ASP A 344 4.29 -19.18 2.23
C ASP A 344 4.29 -18.04 3.27
N VAL A 345 3.65 -16.90 3.00
CA VAL A 345 3.56 -15.79 3.97
C VAL A 345 2.78 -16.19 5.22
N GLY A 346 1.57 -16.75 5.06
CA GLY A 346 0.75 -17.20 6.18
C GLY A 346 1.43 -18.28 7.02
N SER A 347 2.08 -19.25 6.36
CA SER A 347 2.91 -20.27 7.01
C SER A 347 4.03 -19.66 7.86
N THR A 348 4.74 -18.69 7.28
CA THR A 348 5.87 -18.03 7.93
C THR A 348 5.39 -17.24 9.14
N ILE A 349 4.31 -16.46 9.02
CA ILE A 349 3.73 -15.68 10.12
C ILE A 349 3.29 -16.59 11.26
N ALA A 350 2.49 -17.63 10.98
CA ALA A 350 1.99 -18.56 11.99
C ALA A 350 3.12 -19.28 12.73
N GLY A 351 4.23 -19.57 12.05
CA GLY A 351 5.41 -20.21 12.65
C GLY A 351 6.19 -19.32 13.61
N ARG A 352 5.87 -18.02 13.74
CA ARG A 352 6.57 -17.10 14.65
C ARG A 352 5.83 -16.95 15.98
N SER A 353 6.52 -17.24 17.08
CA SER A 353 6.07 -16.91 18.45
C SER A 353 6.56 -15.52 18.87
N VAL A 354 6.18 -14.50 18.11
CA VAL A 354 6.53 -13.08 18.34
C VAL A 354 5.28 -12.21 18.36
N PRO A 355 5.33 -10.98 18.91
CA PRO A 355 4.21 -10.05 18.82
C PRO A 355 3.83 -9.78 17.36
N LYS A 356 2.55 -10.00 17.05
CA LYS A 356 1.89 -9.71 15.77
C LYS A 356 0.80 -8.66 16.03
N ILE A 357 1.07 -7.42 15.65
CA ILE A 357 0.36 -6.24 16.13
C ILE A 357 -0.41 -5.63 14.96
N LEU A 358 -1.73 -5.58 15.05
CA LEU A 358 -2.58 -4.86 14.12
C LEU A 358 -2.80 -3.43 14.63
N LEU A 359 -2.52 -2.43 13.80
CA LEU A 359 -2.93 -1.05 14.04
C LEU A 359 -4.24 -0.81 13.28
N LEU A 360 -5.35 -0.57 13.99
CA LEU A 360 -6.61 -0.26 13.32
C LEU A 360 -6.56 1.12 12.66
N ASN A 361 -7.30 1.26 11.55
CA ASN A 361 -7.41 2.52 10.86
C ASN A 361 -8.10 3.58 11.72
N GLY A 362 -7.69 4.84 11.50
CA GLY A 362 -8.25 6.01 12.16
C GLY A 362 -9.67 6.36 11.73
N SER A 363 -10.12 5.79 10.61
CA SER A 363 -11.48 5.85 10.10
C SER A 363 -11.74 4.62 9.24
N THR A 364 -13.00 4.23 9.06
CA THR A 364 -13.39 3.20 8.09
C THR A 364 -13.37 3.79 6.68
N ASP A 365 -12.94 2.99 5.70
CA ASP A 365 -12.93 3.38 4.28
C ASP A 365 -13.96 2.56 3.48
N ARG A 366 -14.04 2.77 2.16
CA ARG A 366 -14.96 2.04 1.28
C ARG A 366 -14.77 0.51 1.36
N GLU A 367 -13.55 0.03 1.60
CA GLU A 367 -13.26 -1.40 1.64
C GLU A 367 -13.79 -2.05 2.93
N THR A 368 -13.89 -1.25 4.00
CA THR A 368 -14.43 -1.64 5.30
C THR A 368 -15.77 -0.97 5.60
N ARG A 369 -16.53 -0.59 4.57
CA ARG A 369 -17.91 -0.11 4.69
C ARG A 369 -18.79 -0.81 3.66
N ALA A 370 -19.92 -1.32 4.11
CA ALA A 370 -20.96 -1.90 3.26
C ALA A 370 -22.32 -1.41 3.74
N VAL A 371 -23.28 -1.33 2.81
CA VAL A 371 -24.63 -0.83 3.11
C VAL A 371 -25.25 -1.61 4.27
N GLY A 372 -25.53 -0.90 5.37
CA GLY A 372 -26.19 -1.45 6.55
C GLY A 372 -25.34 -2.37 7.44
N ILE A 373 -24.02 -2.47 7.22
CA ILE A 373 -23.14 -3.30 8.04
C ILE A 373 -21.86 -2.55 8.43
N GLU A 374 -21.67 -2.34 9.73
CA GLU A 374 -20.44 -1.76 10.29
C GLU A 374 -19.33 -2.80 10.36
N PHE A 375 -18.10 -2.45 9.98
CA PHE A 375 -16.94 -3.34 9.99
C PHE A 375 -16.09 -3.08 11.25
N GLY A 376 -16.07 -4.05 12.16
CA GLY A 376 -15.43 -3.94 13.48
C GLY A 376 -14.00 -4.48 13.51
N ALA A 377 -13.32 -4.34 14.65
CA ALA A 377 -11.97 -4.84 14.87
C ALA A 377 -11.89 -6.37 14.70
N LEU A 378 -12.94 -7.08 15.12
CA LEU A 378 -13.06 -8.52 14.91
C LEU A 378 -13.03 -8.90 13.42
N ASP A 379 -13.68 -8.11 12.56
CA ASP A 379 -13.69 -8.33 11.11
C ASP A 379 -12.30 -8.11 10.50
N PHE A 380 -11.55 -7.11 10.96
CA PHE A 380 -10.15 -6.90 10.55
C PHE A 380 -9.27 -8.12 10.91
N VAL A 381 -9.40 -8.63 12.14
CA VAL A 381 -8.63 -9.79 12.61
C VAL A 381 -8.98 -11.03 11.81
N ARG A 382 -10.27 -11.28 11.55
CA ARG A 382 -10.73 -12.40 10.73
C ARG A 382 -10.23 -12.30 9.29
N ALA A 383 -10.31 -11.12 8.67
CA ALA A 383 -9.83 -10.93 7.30
C ALA A 383 -8.30 -11.19 7.16
N ILE A 384 -7.50 -10.80 8.16
CA ILE A 384 -6.06 -11.13 8.21
C ILE A 384 -5.84 -12.63 8.39
N ALA A 385 -6.60 -13.27 9.28
CA ALA A 385 -6.51 -14.71 9.51
C ALA A 385 -6.88 -15.50 8.25
N ASP A 386 -7.99 -15.15 7.59
CA ASP A 386 -8.47 -15.77 6.36
C ASP A 386 -7.47 -15.57 5.20
N ALA A 387 -6.85 -14.39 5.09
CA ALA A 387 -5.80 -14.14 4.12
C ALA A 387 -4.57 -15.05 4.34
N CYS A 388 -4.13 -15.19 5.59
CA CYS A 388 -3.00 -16.05 5.94
C CYS A 388 -3.34 -17.55 5.79
N ASP A 389 -4.56 -17.95 6.13
CA ASP A 389 -5.06 -19.31 5.96
C ASP A 389 -5.15 -19.67 4.47
N SER A 390 -5.60 -18.73 3.63
CA SER A 390 -5.58 -18.86 2.18
C SER A 390 -4.15 -19.07 1.67
N SER A 391 -3.20 -18.23 2.10
CA SER A 391 -1.78 -18.37 1.76
C SER A 391 -1.21 -19.76 2.09
N ARG A 392 -1.52 -20.28 3.28
CA ARG A 392 -1.03 -21.58 3.78
C ARG A 392 -1.82 -22.79 3.27
N GLY A 393 -3.05 -22.59 2.83
CA GLY A 393 -3.98 -23.66 2.45
C GLY A 393 -4.52 -24.47 3.64
N LYS A 394 -4.44 -23.94 4.88
CA LYS A 394 -4.92 -24.61 6.09
C LYS A 394 -5.40 -23.60 7.12
N LYS A 395 -6.59 -23.84 7.69
CA LYS A 395 -7.17 -23.03 8.76
C LYS A 395 -6.34 -23.04 10.04
N GLY A 396 -6.14 -21.86 10.63
CA GLY A 396 -5.40 -21.61 11.86
C GLY A 396 -6.25 -20.93 12.92
N LYS A 397 -5.66 -20.67 14.09
CA LYS A 397 -6.28 -19.79 15.09
C LYS A 397 -5.98 -18.34 14.73
N CYS A 398 -6.90 -17.42 15.03
CA CYS A 398 -6.65 -15.99 14.82
C CYS A 398 -5.39 -15.50 15.55
N SER A 399 -5.15 -16.01 16.76
CA SER A 399 -3.93 -15.75 17.56
C SER A 399 -2.62 -16.22 16.93
N ASP A 400 -2.67 -17.13 15.95
CA ASP A 400 -1.49 -17.50 15.16
C ASP A 400 -1.02 -16.33 14.28
N TYR A 401 -1.94 -15.41 13.91
CA TYR A 401 -1.69 -14.33 12.95
C TYR A 401 -1.74 -12.93 13.55
N VAL A 402 -2.61 -12.70 14.53
CA VAL A 402 -2.75 -11.41 15.24
C VAL A 402 -2.79 -11.69 16.73
N THR A 403 -1.91 -11.05 17.48
CA THR A 403 -1.81 -11.23 18.94
C THR A 403 -2.25 -9.98 19.70
N HIS A 404 -2.09 -8.81 19.09
CA HIS A 404 -2.44 -7.52 19.69
C HIS A 404 -3.16 -6.66 18.66
N VAL A 405 -4.15 -5.90 19.11
CA VAL A 405 -4.84 -4.87 18.35
C VAL A 405 -4.64 -3.54 19.07
N ILE A 406 -3.96 -2.61 18.42
CA ILE A 406 -3.89 -1.22 18.89
C ILE A 406 -4.97 -0.43 18.16
N HIS A 407 -5.76 0.32 18.92
CA HIS A 407 -6.89 1.06 18.37
C HIS A 407 -7.06 2.45 18.97
N LEU A 408 -7.73 3.29 18.20
CA LEU A 408 -8.22 4.60 18.62
C LEU A 408 -9.69 4.49 19.03
N HIS A 409 -10.20 5.55 19.64
CA HIS A 409 -11.63 5.70 19.91
C HIS A 409 -12.05 7.10 19.47
N GLY A 410 -12.97 7.17 18.53
CA GLY A 410 -13.52 8.42 18.01
C GLY A 410 -14.56 8.18 16.94
N GLU A 411 -15.10 9.26 16.42
CA GLU A 411 -16.04 9.22 15.31
C GLU A 411 -15.37 8.63 14.06
N GLY A 412 -16.03 7.69 13.40
CA GLY A 412 -15.52 7.01 12.20
C GLY A 412 -14.53 5.87 12.45
N THR A 413 -13.97 5.72 13.66
CA THR A 413 -13.06 4.58 13.97
C THR A 413 -13.83 3.26 14.03
N PRO A 414 -13.24 2.12 13.63
CA PRO A 414 -13.87 0.81 13.78
C PRO A 414 -14.28 0.53 15.23
N GLN A 415 -15.45 -0.12 15.41
CA GLN A 415 -15.86 -0.63 16.72
C GLN A 415 -14.89 -1.71 17.20
N VAL A 416 -14.73 -1.86 18.52
CA VAL A 416 -13.78 -2.80 19.11
C VAL A 416 -14.47 -3.67 20.15
N GLU A 417 -14.71 -4.91 19.78
CA GLU A 417 -15.35 -5.95 20.58
C GLU A 417 -14.29 -6.66 21.46
N LYS A 418 -13.94 -6.05 22.60
CA LYS A 418 -12.79 -6.49 23.41
C LYS A 418 -12.95 -7.90 23.96
N GLU A 419 -14.15 -8.24 24.40
CA GLU A 419 -14.48 -9.56 24.95
C GLU A 419 -14.31 -10.64 23.87
N ASP A 420 -14.89 -10.44 22.69
CA ASP A 420 -14.78 -11.36 21.55
C ASP A 420 -13.33 -11.52 21.08
N LEU A 421 -12.57 -10.42 21.04
CA LEU A 421 -11.14 -10.46 20.70
C LEU A 421 -10.32 -11.21 21.75
N ALA A 422 -10.62 -11.04 23.03
CA ALA A 422 -9.97 -11.76 24.11
C ALA A 422 -10.24 -13.28 24.03
N GLU A 423 -11.45 -13.70 23.67
CA GLU A 423 -11.79 -15.11 23.43
C GLU A 423 -10.97 -15.73 22.28
N LEU A 424 -10.60 -14.93 21.28
CA LEU A 424 -9.70 -15.34 20.19
C LEU A 424 -8.21 -15.34 20.59
N GLY A 425 -7.89 -14.90 21.81
CA GLY A 425 -6.52 -14.75 22.31
C GLY A 425 -5.82 -13.50 21.79
N VAL A 426 -6.58 -12.43 21.49
CA VAL A 426 -6.07 -11.16 20.96
C VAL A 426 -6.21 -10.06 22.01
N GLU A 427 -5.09 -9.47 22.41
CA GLU A 427 -5.07 -8.39 23.40
C GLU A 427 -5.37 -7.03 22.75
N CYS A 428 -6.24 -6.23 23.36
CA CYS A 428 -6.63 -4.91 22.83
C CYS A 428 -5.98 -3.77 23.64
N VAL A 429 -5.24 -2.90 22.96
CA VAL A 429 -4.60 -1.72 23.55
C VAL A 429 -5.23 -0.45 22.97
N ARG A 430 -6.00 0.25 23.79
CA ARG A 430 -6.57 1.55 23.42
C ARG A 430 -5.53 2.65 23.64
N ILE A 431 -5.32 3.49 22.65
CA ILE A 431 -4.47 4.69 22.80
C ILE A 431 -5.20 5.96 22.38
N TYR A 432 -4.69 7.09 22.86
CA TYR A 432 -5.20 8.40 22.51
C TYR A 432 -4.79 8.78 21.08
N GLY A 433 -5.69 9.50 20.41
CA GLY A 433 -5.46 10.06 19.09
C GLY A 433 -5.96 11.49 19.01
N ARG A 434 -5.60 12.17 17.93
CA ARG A 434 -6.04 13.53 17.61
C ARG A 434 -7.14 13.46 16.56
N LYS A 435 -8.21 14.21 16.73
CA LYS A 435 -9.27 14.31 15.71
C LYS A 435 -8.70 15.06 14.50
N VAL A 436 -9.00 14.56 13.30
CA VAL A 436 -8.69 15.27 12.05
C VAL A 436 -9.77 16.32 11.83
N GLU A 437 -9.37 17.59 11.79
CA GLU A 437 -10.24 18.73 11.46
C GLU A 437 -10.24 18.97 9.94
N ASP A 438 -10.64 17.98 9.14
CA ASP A 438 -10.90 18.18 7.71
C ASP A 438 -12.42 18.12 7.46
N ALA A 439 -12.88 18.89 6.47
CA ALA A 439 -14.29 19.15 6.16
C ALA A 439 -15.12 17.92 5.71
N ASP A 440 -14.54 16.73 5.68
CA ASP A 440 -15.00 15.59 4.87
C ASP A 440 -15.23 14.28 5.66
N GLY A 441 -15.51 14.38 6.96
CA GLY A 441 -15.94 13.25 7.79
C GLY A 441 -14.85 12.78 8.75
N GLY A 442 -15.22 12.73 10.02
CA GLY A 442 -14.30 12.54 11.14
C GLY A 442 -13.40 11.30 11.02
N GLY A 443 -12.18 11.45 11.54
CA GLY A 443 -11.24 10.36 11.73
C GLY A 443 -10.24 10.72 12.82
N MET A 444 -9.49 9.72 13.27
CA MET A 444 -8.52 9.84 14.35
C MET A 444 -7.10 9.56 13.86
N LEU A 445 -6.15 10.40 14.23
CA LEU A 445 -4.71 10.15 14.03
C LEU A 445 -4.08 9.65 15.32
N TYR A 446 -3.18 8.68 15.21
CA TYR A 446 -2.40 8.22 16.34
C TYR A 446 -1.54 9.33 16.92
N ASP A 447 -1.58 9.51 18.24
CA ASP A 447 -0.55 10.32 18.91
C ASP A 447 0.78 9.55 18.89
N GLY A 448 1.82 10.20 18.36
CA GLY A 448 3.09 9.53 18.10
C GLY A 448 3.81 9.05 19.36
N MET A 449 3.66 9.77 20.48
CA MET A 449 4.26 9.38 21.75
C MET A 449 3.50 8.22 22.39
N ALA A 450 2.16 8.29 22.38
CA ALA A 450 1.32 7.21 22.90
C ALA A 450 1.53 5.91 22.12
N LEU A 451 1.58 5.97 20.78
CA LEU A 451 1.82 4.80 19.94
C LEU A 451 3.23 4.23 20.15
N ALA A 452 4.26 5.07 20.22
CA ALA A 452 5.62 4.62 20.51
C ALA A 452 5.70 3.88 21.86
N GLN A 453 5.08 4.42 22.90
CA GLN A 453 5.05 3.80 24.23
C GLN A 453 4.31 2.46 24.22
N ALA A 454 3.15 2.39 23.56
CA ALA A 454 2.38 1.14 23.43
C ALA A 454 3.18 0.06 22.68
N LEU A 455 3.80 0.41 21.55
CA LEU A 455 4.67 -0.51 20.81
C LEU A 455 5.86 -0.95 21.68
N GLN A 456 6.51 -0.03 22.38
CA GLN A 456 7.65 -0.39 23.26
C GLN A 456 7.24 -1.34 24.39
N ALA A 457 6.05 -1.15 24.98
CA ALA A 457 5.50 -2.00 26.02
C ALA A 457 5.22 -3.41 25.50
N ILE A 458 4.50 -3.55 24.38
CA ILE A 458 4.21 -4.85 23.74
C ILE A 458 5.49 -5.57 23.33
N LEU A 459 6.45 -4.84 22.79
CA LEU A 459 7.73 -5.41 22.33
C LEU A 459 8.71 -5.71 23.48
N GLY A 460 8.37 -5.36 24.74
CA GLY A 460 9.20 -5.56 25.94
C GLY A 460 10.48 -4.70 25.99
N ARG A 461 10.81 -4.05 27.12
CA ARG A 461 12.08 -3.31 27.23
C ARG A 461 13.26 -4.28 27.11
N ARG A 462 14.33 -3.88 26.40
CA ARG A 462 15.63 -4.54 26.56
C ARG A 462 16.12 -4.14 27.94
N ASP A 463 15.78 -4.94 28.96
CA ASP A 463 16.41 -4.78 30.26
C ASP A 463 17.90 -5.03 30.07
N GLY A 464 18.70 -3.97 30.15
CA GLY A 464 20.15 -4.03 30.34
C GLY A 464 20.55 -4.62 31.70
N ARG A 465 19.67 -5.40 32.33
CA ARG A 465 19.87 -6.19 33.53
C ARG A 465 19.39 -7.61 33.26
N GLY A 466 20.19 -8.32 32.49
CA GLY A 466 20.28 -9.76 32.67
C GLY A 466 20.78 -10.06 34.09
N ASP A 467 20.16 -11.07 34.68
CA ASP A 467 20.49 -11.76 35.92
C ASP A 467 19.91 -11.25 37.25
N LYS A 468 19.05 -12.14 37.78
CA LYS A 468 18.48 -12.27 39.13
C LYS A 468 17.16 -11.54 39.38
N VAL A 469 16.06 -12.17 38.96
CA VAL A 469 15.00 -12.53 39.92
C VAL A 469 14.58 -13.97 39.63
N ARG A 470 15.19 -14.90 40.38
CA ARG A 470 14.67 -16.26 40.52
C ARG A 470 13.27 -16.17 41.12
N ARG A 471 12.34 -16.95 40.58
CA ARG A 471 11.07 -17.32 41.20
C ARG A 471 11.31 -17.70 42.67
N ASN A 472 10.79 -16.92 43.59
CA ASN A 472 10.54 -17.37 44.96
C ASN A 472 9.04 -17.60 45.10
N THR A 473 8.64 -18.83 44.84
CA THR A 473 7.41 -19.40 45.40
C THR A 473 7.73 -19.67 46.87
N LEU A 474 7.16 -18.88 47.79
CA LEU A 474 7.15 -19.21 49.21
C LEU A 474 5.81 -19.90 49.50
N GLU A 475 5.89 -21.20 49.72
CA GLU A 475 4.81 -22.04 50.20
C GLU A 475 4.27 -21.54 51.55
N ALA A 476 2.96 -21.68 51.71
CA ALA A 476 2.21 -21.36 52.91
C ALA A 476 2.67 -22.23 54.10
N LEU A 477 2.99 -21.58 55.22
CA LEU A 477 3.02 -22.22 56.53
C LEU A 477 1.98 -21.56 57.43
N VAL A 478 1.00 -22.38 57.79
CA VAL A 478 -0.10 -22.13 58.72
C VAL A 478 0.44 -21.80 60.10
N TYR A 479 0.08 -20.62 60.63
CA TYR A 479 0.40 -20.21 62.00
C TYR A 479 -0.70 -20.69 62.94
N THR A 480 -0.40 -21.69 63.77
CA THR A 480 -1.23 -22.08 64.92
C THR A 480 -0.84 -21.26 66.15
N SER A 481 -1.79 -20.51 66.71
CA SER A 481 -1.64 -19.75 67.96
C SER A 481 -1.50 -20.66 69.19
N PRO A 482 -0.64 -20.34 70.17
CA PRO A 482 -0.68 -20.98 71.48
C PRO A 482 -1.58 -20.20 72.46
N LYS A 483 -2.41 -20.97 73.18
CA LYS A 483 -3.23 -20.55 74.33
C LYS A 483 -2.35 -20.04 75.47
N LYS A 484 -2.76 -18.94 76.10
CA LYS A 484 -2.28 -18.52 77.42
C LYS A 484 -3.00 -19.33 78.51
N ILE A 485 -2.22 -19.92 79.42
CA ILE A 485 -2.61 -20.22 80.80
C ILE A 485 -1.99 -19.11 81.65
#